data_AF-A0A960NWF1-F1
#
_entry.id   AF-A0A960NWF1-F1
#
_cell.length_a   1.000
_cell.length_b   1.000
_cell.length_c   1.000
_cell.angle_alpha   90.00
_cell.angle_beta   90.00
_cell.angle_gamma   90.00
#
_symmetry.space_group_name_H-M   'P 1'
#
loop_
_entity.id
_entity.type
_entity.pdbx_description
1 polymer ?
#
loop_
_entity_poly.entity_id
_entity_poly.type
_entity_poly.pdbx_seq_one_letter_code
_entity_poly.pdbx_strand_id
1 'polypeptide(L)'
;MSNKDKKTIVMNFREELETFTVHVNQLHTNAALSTKPEFLEKVAQDVNRLYASSIQVQKGTDQEIEEIGLIIQNIFVQPLAIKHRDHVSILKAVETFGEQKKEECDLSFIMKEYVNHPASTKSFIRELEILTDDLNDALKKIA
;
A
#
# COMPACT_ATOMS: atom_id res chain seq x y z
N MET A 1 -11.43 11.08 -20.88
CA MET A 1 -11.91 9.99 -20.02
C MET A 1 -13.35 10.30 -19.62
N SER A 2 -14.28 9.35 -19.73
CA SER A 2 -15.67 9.60 -19.34
C SER A 2 -15.81 9.60 -17.80
N ASN A 3 -16.87 10.20 -17.25
CA ASN A 3 -17.11 10.15 -15.80
C ASN A 3 -17.30 8.72 -15.29
N LYS A 4 -17.90 7.85 -16.11
CA LYS A 4 -18.02 6.41 -15.80
C LYS A 4 -16.65 5.76 -15.66
N ASP A 5 -15.71 6.05 -16.57
CA ASP A 5 -14.35 5.52 -16.51
C ASP A 5 -13.59 6.05 -15.29
N LYS A 6 -13.71 7.36 -15.00
CA LYS A 6 -13.13 7.98 -13.80
C LYS A 6 -13.61 7.28 -12.54
N LYS A 7 -14.93 7.12 -12.41
CA LYS A 7 -15.55 6.48 -11.24
C LYS A 7 -15.04 5.06 -11.04
N THR A 8 -14.94 4.26 -12.10
CA THR A 8 -14.38 2.90 -12.02
C THR A 8 -12.92 2.90 -11.57
N ILE A 9 -12.07 3.78 -12.12
CA ILE A 9 -10.66 3.85 -11.74
C ILE A 9 -10.50 4.21 -10.27
N VAL A 10 -11.26 5.20 -9.79
CA VAL A 10 -11.20 5.65 -8.39
C VAL A 10 -11.77 4.59 -7.44
N MET A 11 -12.83 3.89 -7.84
CA MET A 11 -13.37 2.76 -7.06
C MET A 11 -12.33 1.64 -6.90
N ASN A 12 -11.67 1.24 -7.99
CA ASN A 12 -10.63 0.22 -7.94
C ASN A 12 -9.46 0.65 -7.03
N PHE A 13 -9.01 1.89 -7.16
CA PHE A 13 -7.95 2.43 -6.32
C PHE A 13 -8.32 2.40 -4.84
N ARG A 14 -9.57 2.76 -4.50
CA ARG A 14 -10.09 2.67 -3.13
C ARG A 14 -10.10 1.23 -2.60
N GLU A 15 -10.62 0.28 -3.39
CA GLU A 15 -10.71 -1.13 -2.98
C GLU A 15 -9.32 -1.75 -2.74
N GLU A 16 -8.33 -1.37 -3.54
CA GLU A 16 -6.94 -1.80 -3.38
C GLU A 16 -6.30 -1.17 -2.13
N LEU A 17 -6.60 0.10 -1.84
CA LEU A 17 -6.16 0.77 -0.60
C LEU A 17 -6.76 0.11 0.64
N GLU A 18 -8.05 -0.19 0.62
CA GLU A 18 -8.75 -0.92 1.68
C GLU A 18 -8.11 -2.30 1.91
N THR A 19 -7.83 -3.04 0.82
CA THR A 19 -7.21 -4.36 0.89
C THR A 19 -5.81 -4.30 1.52
N PHE A 20 -4.98 -3.34 1.08
CA PHE A 20 -3.66 -3.14 1.67
C PHE A 20 -3.75 -2.79 3.16
N THR A 21 -4.65 -1.89 3.53
CA THR A 21 -4.91 -1.49 4.92
C THR A 21 -5.30 -2.69 5.79
N VAL A 22 -6.18 -3.55 5.28
CA VAL A 22 -6.57 -4.80 5.95
C VAL A 22 -5.37 -5.70 6.19
N HIS A 23 -4.47 -5.88 5.22
CA HIS A 23 -3.28 -6.70 5.42
C HIS A 23 -2.30 -6.10 6.43
N VAL A 24 -2.08 -4.78 6.43
CA VAL A 24 -1.26 -4.13 7.46
C VAL A 24 -1.89 -4.31 8.85
N ASN A 25 -3.21 -4.23 8.97
CA ASN A 25 -3.93 -4.47 10.23
C ASN A 25 -3.87 -5.95 10.67
N GLN A 26 -3.96 -6.90 9.73
CA GLN A 26 -3.75 -8.33 10.03
C GLN A 26 -2.32 -8.58 10.53
N LEU A 27 -1.33 -7.94 9.92
CA LEU A 27 0.06 -8.02 10.35
C LEU A 27 0.25 -7.45 11.77
N HIS A 28 -0.38 -6.30 12.07
CA HIS A 28 -0.37 -5.68 13.39
C HIS A 28 -0.95 -6.59 14.48
N THR A 29 -1.97 -7.38 14.15
CA THR A 29 -2.64 -8.30 15.09
C THR A 29 -2.08 -9.72 15.09
N ASN A 30 -1.25 -10.08 14.10
CA ASN A 30 -0.64 -11.39 13.97
C ASN A 30 0.80 -11.29 13.41
N ALA A 31 1.75 -11.09 14.33
CA ALA A 31 3.18 -10.95 14.05
C ALA A 31 3.78 -12.08 13.19
N ALA A 32 3.26 -13.31 13.31
CA ALA A 32 3.77 -14.46 12.57
C ALA A 32 3.57 -14.32 11.06
N LEU A 33 2.65 -13.46 10.60
CA LEU A 33 2.43 -13.20 9.17
C LEU A 33 3.64 -12.55 8.50
N SER A 34 4.50 -11.84 9.25
CA SER A 34 5.67 -11.12 8.72
C SER A 34 6.69 -12.01 7.98
N THR A 35 6.65 -13.32 8.20
CA THR A 35 7.53 -14.29 7.53
C THR A 35 6.79 -15.30 6.67
N LYS A 36 5.44 -15.31 6.67
CA LYS A 36 4.67 -16.33 5.93
C LYS A 36 4.71 -16.07 4.43
N PRO A 37 5.25 -16.99 3.60
CA PRO A 37 5.39 -16.78 2.17
C PRO A 37 4.07 -16.43 1.47
N GLU A 38 2.97 -17.12 1.80
CA GLU A 38 1.67 -16.91 1.17
C GLU A 38 1.07 -15.55 1.54
N PHE A 39 1.40 -15.03 2.73
CA PHE A 39 0.98 -13.69 3.13
C PHE A 39 1.82 -12.63 2.42
N LEU A 40 3.14 -12.81 2.38
CA LEU A 40 4.06 -11.90 1.69
C LEU A 40 3.77 -11.81 0.20
N GLU A 41 3.39 -12.93 -0.45
CA GLU A 41 2.96 -12.93 -1.84
C GLU A 41 1.68 -12.13 -2.07
N LYS A 42 0.70 -12.22 -1.16
CA LYS A 42 -0.51 -11.38 -1.23
C LYS A 42 -0.18 -9.89 -1.07
N VAL A 43 0.64 -9.54 -0.08
CA VAL A 43 1.07 -8.15 0.13
C VAL A 43 1.81 -7.62 -1.11
N ALA A 44 2.69 -8.42 -1.71
CA ALA A 44 3.39 -8.05 -2.94
C ALA A 44 2.42 -7.79 -4.11
N GLN A 45 1.40 -8.63 -4.28
CA GLN A 45 0.36 -8.44 -5.29
C GLN A 45 -0.45 -7.16 -5.03
N ASP A 46 -0.78 -6.86 -3.78
CA ASP A 46 -1.56 -5.67 -3.43
C ASP A 46 -0.78 -4.38 -3.61
N VAL A 47 0.49 -4.35 -3.18
CA VAL A 47 1.36 -3.19 -3.41
C VAL A 47 1.49 -2.92 -4.91
N ASN A 48 1.70 -3.94 -5.74
CA ASN A 48 1.79 -3.77 -7.18
C ASN A 48 0.49 -3.21 -7.79
N ARG A 49 -0.66 -3.75 -7.39
CA ARG A 49 -1.98 -3.29 -7.86
C ARG A 49 -2.23 -1.84 -7.43
N LEU A 50 -2.09 -1.57 -6.14
CA LEU A 50 -2.34 -0.26 -5.56
C LEU A 50 -1.37 0.80 -6.11
N TYR A 51 -0.09 0.46 -6.31
CA TYR A 51 0.85 1.35 -6.98
C TYR A 51 0.45 1.61 -8.43
N ALA A 52 0.06 0.60 -9.20
CA ALA A 52 -0.42 0.80 -10.57
C ALA A 52 -1.66 1.70 -10.62
N SER A 53 -2.64 1.47 -9.74
CA SER A 53 -3.85 2.30 -9.67
C SER A 53 -3.58 3.72 -9.20
N SER A 54 -2.62 3.92 -8.29
CA SER A 54 -2.18 5.26 -7.87
C SER A 54 -1.64 6.09 -9.06
N ILE A 55 -0.96 5.45 -10.02
CA ILE A 55 -0.51 6.10 -11.26
C ILE A 55 -1.69 6.40 -12.18
N GLN A 56 -2.69 5.52 -12.22
CA GLN A 56 -3.87 5.72 -13.07
C GLN A 56 -4.72 6.90 -12.60
N VAL A 57 -4.96 7.05 -11.30
CA VAL A 57 -5.76 8.16 -10.77
C VAL A 57 -5.08 9.52 -11.01
N GLN A 58 -3.75 9.58 -11.06
CA GLN A 58 -3.02 10.81 -11.41
C GLN A 58 -3.20 11.26 -12.87
N LYS A 59 -3.79 10.42 -13.73
CA LYS A 59 -3.98 10.73 -15.15
C LYS A 59 -5.44 11.08 -15.41
N GLY A 60 -5.84 12.28 -15.00
CA GLY A 60 -7.10 12.89 -15.42
C GLY A 60 -8.28 12.64 -14.49
N THR A 61 -8.03 12.48 -13.19
CA THR A 61 -9.07 12.56 -12.16
C THR A 61 -9.09 13.95 -11.53
N ASP A 62 -9.83 14.13 -10.44
CA ASP A 62 -9.88 15.41 -9.72
C ASP A 62 -8.64 15.58 -8.84
N GLN A 63 -8.19 16.83 -8.65
CA GLN A 63 -6.93 17.14 -7.95
C GLN A 63 -6.80 16.46 -6.58
N GLU A 64 -7.88 16.42 -5.80
CA GLU A 64 -7.97 15.75 -4.49
C GLU A 64 -7.56 14.26 -4.58
N ILE A 65 -7.99 13.57 -5.64
CA ILE A 65 -7.70 12.15 -5.88
C ILE A 65 -6.25 11.98 -6.36
N GLU A 66 -5.77 12.89 -7.21
CA GLU A 66 -4.39 12.89 -7.68
C GLU A 66 -3.39 13.05 -6.51
N GLU A 67 -3.71 13.92 -5.55
CA GLU A 67 -2.93 14.12 -4.32
C GLU A 67 -2.88 12.84 -3.46
N ILE A 68 -4.01 12.15 -3.29
CA ILE A 68 -4.04 10.86 -2.57
C ILE A 68 -3.20 9.81 -3.32
N GLY A 69 -3.32 9.75 -4.65
CA GLY A 69 -2.47 8.90 -5.49
C GLY A 69 -0.98 9.16 -5.28
N LEU A 70 -0.57 10.43 -5.21
CA LEU A 70 0.82 10.82 -4.92
C LEU A 70 1.28 10.39 -3.52
N ILE A 71 0.44 10.56 -2.49
CA ILE A 71 0.76 10.12 -1.13
C ILE A 71 1.03 8.61 -1.10
N ILE A 72 0.16 7.81 -1.71
CA ILE A 72 0.32 6.35 -1.77
C ILE A 72 1.59 5.95 -2.54
N GLN A 73 1.90 6.61 -3.66
CA GLN A 73 3.16 6.35 -4.37
C GLN A 73 4.37 6.65 -3.49
N ASN A 74 4.36 7.79 -2.81
CA ASN A 74 5.46 8.22 -1.95
C ASN A 74 5.71 7.20 -0.83
N ILE A 75 4.67 6.66 -0.21
CA ILE A 75 4.78 5.58 0.78
C ILE A 75 5.53 4.37 0.21
N PHE A 76 5.25 3.98 -1.04
CA PHE A 76 5.86 2.79 -1.63
C PHE A 76 7.26 3.00 -2.18
N VAL A 77 7.62 4.20 -2.61
CA VAL A 77 8.95 4.50 -3.16
C VAL A 77 9.92 5.04 -2.10
N GLN A 78 9.43 5.51 -0.96
CA GLN A 78 10.28 6.00 0.13
C GLN A 78 11.14 4.85 0.69
N PRO A 79 12.47 5.00 0.72
CA PRO A 79 13.35 4.02 1.36
C PRO A 79 13.07 3.95 2.87
N LEU A 80 12.91 2.73 3.38
CA LEU A 80 12.70 2.48 4.81
C LEU A 80 14.01 2.09 5.48
N ALA A 81 14.22 2.58 6.70
CA ALA A 81 15.32 2.16 7.52
C ALA A 81 15.03 0.74 8.04
N ILE A 82 15.79 -0.25 7.56
CA ILE A 82 15.70 -1.63 8.01
C ILE A 82 16.92 -1.93 8.87
N LYS A 83 16.69 -2.44 10.07
CA LYS A 83 17.78 -2.71 11.01
C LYS A 83 18.81 -3.66 10.39
N HIS A 84 20.07 -3.24 10.35
CA HIS A 84 21.21 -4.01 9.82
C HIS A 84 21.13 -4.36 8.33
N ARG A 85 20.39 -3.59 7.52
CA ARG A 85 20.33 -3.74 6.06
C ARG A 85 20.33 -2.38 5.37
N ASP A 86 20.57 -2.42 4.06
CA ASP A 86 20.42 -1.24 3.21
C ASP A 86 18.98 -0.73 3.24
N HIS A 87 18.81 0.57 3.04
CA HIS A 87 17.49 1.17 2.94
C HIS A 87 16.81 0.71 1.66
N VAL A 88 15.67 0.02 1.80
CA VAL A 88 14.88 -0.51 0.69
C VAL A 88 13.46 0.01 0.80
N SER A 89 12.88 0.42 -0.32
CA SER A 89 11.47 0.84 -0.38
C SER A 89 10.55 -0.38 -0.52
N ILE A 90 9.28 -0.22 -0.18
CA ILE A 90 8.28 -1.30 -0.29
C ILE A 90 8.19 -1.78 -1.74
N LEU A 91 8.12 -0.85 -2.69
CA LEU A 91 8.04 -1.18 -4.10
C LEU A 91 9.28 -1.97 -4.55
N LYS A 92 10.48 -1.56 -4.13
CA LYS A 92 11.70 -2.26 -4.52
C LYS A 92 11.76 -3.67 -3.94
N ALA A 93 11.38 -3.83 -2.67
CA ALA A 93 11.29 -5.14 -2.02
C ALA A 93 10.30 -6.08 -2.73
N VAL A 94 9.19 -5.54 -3.25
CA VAL A 94 8.20 -6.28 -4.03
C VAL A 94 8.73 -6.68 -5.40
N GLU A 95 9.41 -5.79 -6.12
CA GLU A 95 10.03 -6.08 -7.42
C GLU A 95 11.01 -7.25 -7.34
N THR A 96 11.81 -7.31 -6.28
CA THR A 96 12.83 -8.35 -6.10
C THR A 96 12.31 -9.58 -5.35
N PHE A 97 11.05 -9.58 -4.89
CA PHE A 97 10.50 -10.66 -4.07
C PHE A 97 10.52 -12.02 -4.79
N GLY A 98 10.19 -12.05 -6.08
CA GLY A 98 10.20 -13.28 -6.88
C GLY A 98 11.59 -13.92 -7.03
N GLU A 99 12.65 -13.10 -6.93
CA GLU A 99 14.05 -13.52 -6.97
C GLU A 99 14.55 -13.91 -5.56
N GLN A 100 14.02 -13.25 -4.53
CA GLN A 100 14.30 -13.48 -3.11
C GLN A 100 13.29 -14.46 -2.48
N LYS A 101 13.25 -15.72 -2.91
CA LYS A 101 12.35 -16.69 -2.26
C LYS A 101 12.90 -17.14 -0.90
N LYS A 102 12.36 -16.64 0.22
CA LYS A 102 12.41 -17.18 1.61
C LYS A 102 11.84 -16.20 2.66
N GLU A 103 11.73 -16.67 3.91
CA GLU A 103 11.34 -15.93 5.13
C GLU A 103 12.31 -14.79 5.55
N GLU A 104 13.36 -14.57 4.75
CA GLU A 104 14.42 -13.56 4.96
C GLU A 104 14.64 -12.71 3.69
N CYS A 105 13.56 -12.35 3.01
CA CYS A 105 13.56 -11.36 1.93
C CYS A 105 13.32 -9.95 2.46
N ASP A 106 13.63 -8.93 1.66
CA ASP A 106 13.49 -7.52 2.08
C ASP A 106 12.05 -7.18 2.45
N LEU A 107 11.07 -7.77 1.74
CA LEU A 107 9.66 -7.59 2.06
C LEU A 107 9.33 -8.13 3.47
N SER A 108 9.88 -9.30 3.84
CA SER A 108 9.71 -9.83 5.20
C SER A 108 10.33 -8.92 6.25
N PHE A 109 11.50 -8.33 5.99
CA PHE A 109 12.12 -7.40 6.93
C PHE A 109 11.30 -6.12 7.11
N ILE A 110 10.76 -5.55 6.03
CA ILE A 110 9.83 -4.42 6.12
C ILE A 110 8.60 -4.80 6.95
N MET A 111 8.01 -5.98 6.71
CA MET A 111 6.87 -6.43 7.50
C MET A 111 7.23 -6.63 8.99
N LYS A 112 8.44 -7.09 9.30
CA LYS A 112 8.93 -7.17 10.68
C LYS A 112 9.04 -5.80 11.34
N GLU A 113 9.41 -4.75 10.61
CA GLU A 113 9.43 -3.39 11.16
C GLU A 113 8.03 -2.92 11.57
N TYR A 114 7.00 -3.22 10.77
CA TYR A 114 5.61 -2.94 11.18
C TYR A 114 5.18 -3.70 12.44
N VAL A 115 5.69 -4.91 12.64
CA VAL A 115 5.44 -5.68 13.87
C VAL A 115 6.22 -5.11 15.06
N ASN A 116 7.48 -4.73 14.84
CA ASN A 116 8.39 -4.23 15.88
C ASN A 116 8.00 -2.83 16.39
N HIS A 117 7.29 -2.06 15.58
CA HIS A 117 6.88 -0.68 15.88
C HIS A 117 5.34 -0.51 15.92
N PRO A 118 4.63 -1.21 16.82
CA PRO A 118 3.16 -1.30 16.79
C PRO A 118 2.44 0.04 16.93
N ALA A 119 3.00 1.00 17.68
CA ALA A 119 2.42 2.33 17.82
C ALA A 119 2.47 3.11 16.49
N SER A 120 3.63 3.11 15.83
CA SER A 120 3.82 3.72 14.50
C SER A 120 2.97 3.03 13.44
N THR A 121 2.89 1.70 13.47
CA THR A 121 2.04 0.92 12.56
C THR A 121 0.57 1.25 12.74
N LYS A 122 0.11 1.44 13.98
CA LYS A 122 -1.28 1.86 14.24
C LYS A 122 -1.57 3.27 13.70
N SER A 123 -0.63 4.20 13.87
CA SER A 123 -0.74 5.54 13.27
C SER A 123 -0.80 5.45 11.73
N PHE A 124 0.05 4.63 11.13
CA PHE A 124 0.06 4.41 9.68
C PHE A 124 -1.25 3.80 9.18
N ILE A 125 -1.79 2.78 9.85
CA ILE A 125 -3.12 2.22 9.52
C ILE A 125 -4.18 3.33 9.55
N ARG A 126 -4.15 4.19 10.58
CA ARG A 126 -5.12 5.28 10.71
C ARG A 126 -5.00 6.30 9.57
N GLU A 127 -3.78 6.59 9.12
CA GLU A 127 -3.56 7.46 7.94
C GLU A 127 -4.15 6.84 6.67
N LEU A 128 -3.95 5.54 6.44
CA LEU A 128 -4.54 4.84 5.28
C LEU A 128 -6.08 4.84 5.32
N GLU A 129 -6.68 4.69 6.51
CA GLU A 129 -8.13 4.80 6.69
C GLU A 129 -8.64 6.21 6.33
N ILE A 130 -7.93 7.27 6.76
CA ILE A 130 -8.30 8.65 6.42
C ILE A 130 -8.25 8.87 4.90
N LEU A 131 -7.19 8.40 4.23
CA LEU A 131 -7.10 8.49 2.76
C LEU A 131 -8.23 7.72 2.06
N THR A 132 -8.69 6.61 2.65
CA THR A 132 -9.86 5.86 2.15
C THR A 132 -11.15 6.66 2.30
N ASP A 133 -11.33 7.32 3.44
CA ASP A 133 -12.49 8.21 3.69
C ASP A 133 -12.50 9.39 2.71
N ASP A 134 -11.35 10.00 2.45
CA ASP A 134 -11.21 11.09 1.47
C ASP A 134 -11.56 10.63 0.05
N LEU A 135 -11.12 9.43 -0.35
CA LEU A 135 -11.51 8.82 -1.64
C LEU A 135 -13.02 8.57 -1.72
N ASN A 136 -13.65 8.13 -0.62
CA ASN A 136 -15.10 7.92 -0.57
C ASN A 136 -15.88 9.22 -0.75
N ASP A 137 -15.39 10.31 -0.18
CA ASP A 137 -16.00 11.63 -0.35
C ASP A 137 -15.78 12.18 -1.76
N ALA A 138 -14.60 12.00 -2.36
CA ALA A 138 -14.36 12.34 -3.75
C ALA A 138 -15.24 11.53 -4.72
N LEU A 139 -15.41 10.23 -4.49
CA LEU A 139 -16.27 9.35 -5.30
C LEU A 139 -17.74 9.80 -5.36
N LYS A 140 -18.26 10.39 -4.28
CA LYS A 140 -19.63 10.94 -4.24
C LYS A 140 -19.79 12.16 -5.15
N LYS A 141 -18.70 12.89 -5.43
CA LYS A 141 -18.67 14.11 -6.24
C LYS A 141 -18.57 13.80 -7.75
N ILE A 142 -18.12 12.59 -8.12
CA ILE A 142 -18.03 12.15 -9.53
C ILE A 142 -19.42 11.75 -10.04
N ALA A 143 -20.05 12.64 -10.81
CA ALA A 143 -21.39 12.51 -11.40
C ALA A 143 -21.44 11.54 -12.59
#